data_AF-A0A2P2IL39-F1
#
_entry.id   AF-A0A2P2IL39-F1
#
_cell.length_a   1.000
_cell.length_b   1.000
_cell.length_c   1.000
_cell.angle_alpha   90.00
_cell.angle_beta   90.00
_cell.angle_gamma   90.00
#
_symmetry.space_group_name_H-M   'P 1'
#
loop_
_entity.id
_entity.type
_entity.pdbx_description
1 polymer ?
#
loop_
_entity_poly.entity_id
_entity_poly.type
_entity_poly.pdbx_seq_one_letter_code
_entity_poly.pdbx_strand_id
1 'polypeptide(L)'
;MAAALCSRQPSLLVRSSSVIIRRRLPLVGAFCILSLGLSNLSPALSSTIKTGCAQSLPFLPLFKSRFSSSQAQASPAKMEANSNTVPSIVVYVTVPNREAGNKLAHSIVKEKLAACVNIVPGIQSVYQWQGEIQTDSEELLIIKTRQSLLEALKEHVKANHEYEVPEVISLPITGGSIPYLEWLKNSTRD
;
A
#
# COMPACT_ATOMS: atom_id res chain seq x y z
N MET A 1 -31.52 -16.81 -9.05
CA MET A 1 -31.92 -15.63 -8.25
C MET A 1 -30.67 -14.82 -7.95
N ALA A 2 -30.40 -13.79 -8.74
CA ALA A 2 -29.36 -12.79 -8.49
C ALA A 2 -29.82 -11.52 -9.20
N ALA A 3 -30.15 -10.47 -8.45
CA ALA A 3 -30.78 -9.27 -8.97
C ALA A 3 -30.40 -8.06 -8.09
N ALA A 4 -30.21 -6.91 -8.73
CA ALA A 4 -29.93 -5.61 -8.12
C ALA A 4 -28.78 -5.62 -7.09
N LEU A 5 -27.54 -5.56 -7.58
CA LEU A 5 -26.33 -5.27 -6.79
C LEU A 5 -25.50 -4.18 -7.48
N CYS A 6 -26.01 -2.93 -7.48
CA CYS A 6 -25.28 -1.71 -7.82
C CYS A 6 -26.14 -0.44 -7.59
N SER A 7 -26.08 0.13 -6.37
CA SER A 7 -26.66 1.42 -5.96
C SER A 7 -28.20 1.55 -5.96
N ARG A 8 -28.73 2.39 -5.05
CA ARG A 8 -30.13 2.83 -5.04
C ARG A 8 -30.27 4.20 -5.69
N GLN A 9 -30.78 4.27 -6.93
CA GLN A 9 -31.31 5.52 -7.49
C GLN A 9 -32.84 5.59 -7.36
N PRO A 10 -33.41 6.62 -6.70
CA PRO A 10 -34.83 6.90 -6.75
C PRO A 10 -35.18 7.72 -8.00
N SER A 11 -35.76 7.08 -9.01
CA SER A 11 -36.24 7.75 -10.22
C SER A 11 -37.50 8.58 -9.93
N LEU A 12 -37.42 9.92 -10.03
CA LEU A 12 -38.59 10.80 -10.01
C LEU A 12 -38.65 11.69 -11.27
N LEU A 13 -39.72 11.49 -12.05
CA LEU A 13 -40.02 12.24 -13.26
C LEU A 13 -40.64 13.62 -12.92
N VAL A 14 -39.91 14.72 -13.17
CA VAL A 14 -40.50 16.07 -13.21
C VAL A 14 -40.16 16.77 -14.52
N ARG A 15 -41.02 16.50 -15.51
CA ARG A 15 -41.52 17.38 -16.59
C ARG A 15 -40.75 18.69 -16.90
N SER A 16 -40.27 18.76 -18.14
CA SER A 16 -39.73 19.93 -18.85
C SER A 16 -40.41 21.28 -18.61
N SER A 17 -39.62 22.36 -18.61
CA SER A 17 -40.02 23.73 -18.95
C SER A 17 -38.86 24.46 -19.65
N SER A 18 -39.09 24.96 -20.86
CA SER A 18 -38.04 25.54 -21.71
C SER A 18 -37.77 27.02 -21.39
N VAL A 19 -36.50 27.40 -21.16
CA VAL A 19 -36.08 28.80 -21.08
C VAL A 19 -34.89 29.05 -22.02
N ILE A 20 -35.06 29.94 -22.99
CA ILE A 20 -34.03 30.28 -23.98
C ILE A 20 -33.21 31.48 -23.45
N ILE A 21 -31.92 31.28 -23.16
CA ILE A 21 -30.98 32.38 -22.93
C ILE A 21 -29.77 32.22 -23.86
N ARG A 22 -29.68 33.09 -24.87
CA ARG A 22 -28.48 33.24 -25.71
C ARG A 22 -27.43 34.04 -24.96
N ARG A 23 -26.17 33.58 -24.90
CA ARG A 23 -24.99 34.44 -24.66
C ARG A 23 -23.74 33.90 -25.36
N ARG A 24 -22.92 34.87 -25.78
CA ARG A 24 -21.90 34.86 -26.86
C ARG A 24 -20.72 33.89 -26.65
N LEU A 25 -20.02 33.63 -27.75
CA LEU A 25 -18.73 32.92 -27.84
C LEU A 25 -17.63 33.58 -26.97
N PRO A 26 -16.68 32.81 -26.42
CA PRO A 26 -15.32 33.26 -26.13
C PRO A 26 -14.46 33.30 -27.41
N LEU A 27 -13.39 34.11 -27.39
CA LEU A 27 -12.47 34.32 -28.52
C LEU A 27 -11.02 34.14 -28.05
N VAL A 28 -10.21 33.45 -28.85
CA VAL A 28 -8.72 33.35 -28.77
C VAL A 28 -8.13 32.64 -27.54
N GLY A 29 -7.09 31.83 -27.75
CA GLY A 29 -6.29 31.23 -26.65
C GLY A 29 -5.61 29.91 -26.99
N ALA A 30 -4.89 29.81 -28.12
CA ALA A 30 -4.34 28.54 -28.61
C ALA A 30 -2.80 28.48 -28.55
N PHE A 31 -2.28 27.31 -28.13
CA PHE A 31 -0.89 26.83 -28.22
C PHE A 31 0.25 27.73 -27.72
N CYS A 32 0.69 27.46 -26.48
CA CYS A 32 2.10 27.64 -26.12
C CYS A 32 2.93 26.51 -26.77
N ILE A 33 3.92 26.87 -27.59
CA ILE A 33 4.87 25.92 -28.18
C ILE A 33 6.04 25.70 -27.20
N LEU A 34 6.49 24.44 -27.09
CA LEU A 34 7.62 24.04 -26.27
C LEU A 34 8.96 24.37 -26.97
N SER A 35 9.78 25.21 -26.33
CA SER A 35 11.14 25.54 -26.78
C SER A 35 12.18 24.98 -25.81
N LEU A 36 12.50 23.70 -25.92
CA LEU A 36 13.58 23.06 -25.17
C LEU A 36 14.94 23.40 -25.80
N GLY A 37 15.63 24.41 -25.26
CA GLY A 37 16.99 24.75 -25.66
C GLY A 37 18.03 23.81 -25.04
N LEU A 38 18.89 23.21 -25.86
CA LEU A 38 20.08 22.49 -25.39
C LEU A 38 21.22 23.45 -25.11
N SER A 39 21.97 23.21 -24.03
CA SER A 39 23.36 23.65 -23.89
C SER A 39 24.17 22.64 -23.08
N ASN A 40 25.11 21.97 -23.75
CA ASN A 40 26.12 21.10 -23.12
C ASN A 40 27.23 21.94 -22.48
N LEU A 41 27.88 21.45 -21.42
CA LEU A 41 29.22 21.87 -21.00
C LEU A 41 29.86 20.82 -20.06
N SER A 42 31.20 20.68 -20.14
CA SER A 42 32.03 19.68 -19.42
C SER A 42 31.83 18.21 -19.86
N PRO A 43 32.85 17.32 -19.76
CA PRO A 43 34.11 17.41 -19.00
C PRO A 43 35.40 17.45 -19.83
N ALA A 44 36.55 17.73 -19.18
CA ALA A 44 37.89 17.58 -19.73
C ALA A 44 38.96 17.37 -18.62
N LEU A 45 40.14 16.84 -19.01
CA LEU A 45 41.33 16.51 -18.21
C LEU A 45 41.19 15.35 -17.16
N SER A 46 42.19 14.49 -16.95
CA SER A 46 43.29 14.04 -17.84
C SER A 46 43.88 12.70 -17.33
N SER A 47 44.76 12.05 -18.11
CA SER A 47 45.22 10.66 -17.93
C SER A 47 46.60 10.47 -17.25
N THR A 48 46.80 9.30 -16.62
CA THR A 48 48.09 8.66 -16.21
C THR A 48 47.78 7.19 -15.77
N ILE A 49 48.46 6.05 -16.08
CA ILE A 49 49.83 5.65 -16.55
C ILE A 49 50.75 5.21 -15.36
N LYS A 50 51.34 4.00 -15.28
CA LYS A 50 51.44 2.83 -16.19
C LYS A 50 51.70 1.49 -15.42
N THR A 51 51.17 0.37 -15.94
CA THR A 51 51.70 -1.04 -15.96
C THR A 51 52.67 -1.62 -14.90
N GLY A 52 52.42 -2.88 -14.50
CA GLY A 52 53.43 -3.88 -14.06
C GLY A 52 53.47 -4.17 -12.55
N CYS A 53 53.98 -5.31 -12.05
CA CYS A 53 54.35 -6.59 -12.68
C CYS A 53 54.27 -7.73 -11.62
N ALA A 54 54.45 -9.00 -12.00
CA ALA A 54 54.37 -10.16 -11.09
C ALA A 54 55.71 -10.53 -10.42
N GLN A 55 55.66 -11.13 -9.23
CA GLN A 55 56.70 -12.01 -8.67
C GLN A 55 56.13 -12.94 -7.56
N SER A 56 56.90 -13.93 -7.11
CA SER A 56 56.34 -15.19 -6.62
C SER A 56 57.19 -15.96 -5.58
N LEU A 57 56.53 -16.89 -4.86
CA LEU A 57 57.11 -17.99 -4.05
C LEU A 57 57.85 -17.57 -2.75
N PRO A 58 58.13 -18.49 -1.78
CA PRO A 58 57.92 -19.95 -1.80
C PRO A 58 57.09 -20.58 -0.65
N PHE A 59 56.79 -21.87 -0.84
CA PHE A 59 56.31 -22.86 0.15
C PHE A 59 57.32 -23.11 1.30
N LEU A 60 56.86 -23.56 2.48
CA LEU A 60 57.17 -24.87 3.14
C LEU A 60 56.54 -24.95 4.57
N PRO A 61 56.50 -26.10 5.28
CA PRO A 61 55.33 -26.48 6.09
C PRO A 61 55.64 -26.94 7.55
N LEU A 62 54.76 -27.80 8.11
CA LEU A 62 54.72 -28.37 9.48
C LEU A 62 54.36 -27.35 10.59
N PHE A 63 53.28 -27.56 11.36
CA PHE A 63 53.18 -28.70 12.29
C PHE A 63 51.75 -29.27 12.44
N LYS A 64 51.66 -30.49 12.99
CA LYS A 64 50.41 -31.26 13.15
C LYS A 64 50.18 -31.55 14.65
N SER A 65 49.14 -30.98 15.26
CA SER A 65 48.81 -31.28 16.67
C SER A 65 47.31 -31.23 17.00
N ARG A 66 46.83 -32.37 17.51
CA ARG A 66 45.78 -32.56 18.53
C ARG A 66 44.56 -31.63 18.50
N PHE A 67 43.53 -32.15 17.82
CA PHE A 67 42.21 -32.42 18.40
C PHE A 67 42.01 -31.97 19.87
N SER A 68 41.21 -30.92 20.07
CA SER A 68 40.47 -30.70 21.31
C SER A 68 39.09 -30.18 20.93
N SER A 69 38.06 -31.02 21.14
CA SER A 69 36.68 -30.67 20.88
C SER A 69 36.11 -29.85 22.03
N SER A 70 36.54 -28.59 22.15
CA SER A 70 35.85 -27.60 22.97
C SER A 70 34.46 -27.37 22.37
N GLN A 71 33.47 -28.12 22.86
CA GLN A 71 32.07 -27.80 22.67
C GLN A 71 31.83 -26.42 23.29
N ALA A 72 31.88 -25.37 22.46
CA ALA A 72 31.20 -24.14 22.76
C ALA A 72 29.70 -24.48 22.83
N GLN A 73 29.22 -24.80 24.04
CA GLN A 73 27.81 -24.72 24.34
C GLN A 73 27.41 -23.25 24.20
N ALA A 74 27.07 -22.86 22.98
CA ALA A 74 26.14 -21.79 22.73
C ALA A 74 24.82 -22.23 23.38
N SER A 75 24.70 -21.99 24.69
CA SER A 75 23.43 -22.03 25.39
C SER A 75 22.45 -21.26 24.52
N PRO A 76 21.28 -21.83 24.15
CA PRO A 76 20.26 -21.03 23.54
C PRO A 76 19.92 -19.96 24.58
N ALA A 77 20.33 -18.72 24.31
CA ALA A 77 19.91 -17.58 25.09
C ALA A 77 18.39 -17.61 24.99
N LYS A 78 17.74 -18.07 26.06
CA LYS A 78 16.30 -18.28 26.13
C LYS A 78 15.69 -16.89 26.23
N MET A 79 15.68 -16.21 25.09
CA MET A 79 15.15 -14.87 24.92
C MET A 79 13.69 -14.96 25.32
N GLU A 80 13.40 -14.45 26.52
CA GLU A 80 12.04 -14.39 27.01
C GLU A 80 11.29 -13.48 26.05
N ALA A 81 10.46 -14.10 25.20
CA ALA A 81 9.67 -13.41 24.20
C ALA A 81 8.58 -12.63 24.94
N ASN A 82 8.95 -11.44 25.41
CA ASN A 82 8.04 -10.48 26.01
C ASN A 82 7.03 -10.08 24.93
N SER A 83 5.88 -10.77 24.93
CA SER A 83 4.97 -10.85 23.79
C SER A 83 4.07 -9.61 23.70
N ASN A 84 4.73 -8.46 23.60
CA ASN A 84 4.11 -7.14 23.48
C ASN A 84 3.53 -6.89 22.08
N THR A 85 3.84 -7.74 21.10
CA THR A 85 3.22 -7.74 19.76
C THR A 85 2.06 -8.74 19.69
N VAL A 86 1.38 -8.80 18.55
CA VAL A 86 0.34 -9.80 18.21
C VAL A 86 0.41 -10.11 16.70
N PRO A 87 -0.10 -11.27 16.24
CA PRO A 87 -0.30 -11.54 14.81
C PRO A 87 -1.08 -10.39 14.16
N SER A 88 -0.49 -9.78 13.14
CA SER A 88 -0.96 -8.53 12.54
C SER A 88 -1.07 -8.67 11.02
N ILE A 89 -1.97 -7.91 10.42
CA ILE A 89 -2.32 -7.96 9.01
C ILE A 89 -2.38 -6.56 8.40
N VAL A 90 -2.06 -6.48 7.11
CA VAL A 90 -2.49 -5.39 6.23
C VAL A 90 -3.79 -5.83 5.57
N VAL A 91 -4.81 -4.97 5.54
CA VAL A 91 -6.08 -5.22 4.85
C VAL A 91 -6.27 -4.17 3.77
N TYR A 92 -6.63 -4.61 2.57
CA TYR A 92 -7.01 -3.78 1.44
C TYR A 92 -8.54 -3.73 1.32
N VAL A 93 -9.06 -2.54 1.05
CA VAL A 93 -10.47 -2.25 0.77
C VAL A 93 -10.51 -1.13 -0.26
N THR A 94 -11.16 -1.32 -1.41
CA THR A 94 -11.44 -0.23 -2.35
C THR A 94 -12.72 0.51 -1.96
N VAL A 95 -12.85 1.77 -2.37
CA VAL A 95 -14.02 2.61 -2.12
C VAL A 95 -14.35 3.47 -3.35
N PRO A 96 -15.64 3.73 -3.65
CA PRO A 96 -16.06 4.45 -4.86
C PRO A 96 -15.64 5.93 -4.91
N ASN A 97 -15.34 6.55 -3.78
CA ASN A 97 -15.06 7.99 -3.71
C ASN A 97 -14.33 8.41 -2.43
N ARG A 98 -13.77 9.62 -2.46
CA ARG A 98 -13.00 10.23 -1.37
C ARG A 98 -13.80 10.48 -0.08
N GLU A 99 -15.10 10.73 -0.17
CA GLU A 99 -15.93 10.94 1.02
C GLU A 99 -16.17 9.61 1.74
N ALA A 100 -16.52 8.55 1.00
CA ALA A 100 -16.62 7.19 1.50
C ALA A 100 -15.30 6.71 2.11
N GLY A 101 -14.16 6.90 1.43
CA GLY A 101 -12.83 6.54 1.93
C GLY A 101 -12.46 7.23 3.24
N ASN A 102 -12.66 8.55 3.33
CA ASN A 102 -12.41 9.28 4.57
C ASN A 102 -13.36 8.84 5.69
N LYS A 103 -14.66 8.76 5.43
CA LYS A 103 -15.68 8.35 6.41
C LYS A 103 -15.40 6.95 6.97
N LEU A 104 -15.07 5.99 6.11
CA LEU A 104 -14.79 4.60 6.48
C LEU A 104 -13.47 4.49 7.25
N ALA A 105 -12.40 5.15 6.79
CA ALA A 105 -11.12 5.17 7.51
C ALA A 105 -11.25 5.76 8.92
N HIS A 106 -12.00 6.86 9.08
CA HIS A 106 -12.24 7.47 10.39
C HIS A 106 -13.06 6.57 11.33
N SER A 107 -14.10 5.88 10.82
CA SER A 107 -14.92 4.98 11.65
C SER A 107 -14.13 3.75 12.12
N ILE A 108 -13.37 3.12 11.23
CA ILE A 108 -12.50 1.97 11.55
C ILE A 108 -11.52 2.28 12.69
N VAL A 109 -10.84 3.43 12.65
CA VAL A 109 -9.89 3.84 13.69
C VAL A 109 -10.62 4.24 14.98
N LYS A 110 -11.74 4.97 14.88
CA LYS A 110 -12.56 5.38 16.04
C LYS A 110 -13.09 4.19 16.84
N GLU A 111 -13.45 3.09 16.17
CA GLU A 111 -13.95 1.86 16.79
C GLU A 111 -12.83 0.87 17.18
N LYS A 112 -11.56 1.30 17.06
CA LYS A 112 -10.34 0.52 17.34
C LYS A 112 -10.25 -0.80 16.57
N LEU A 113 -10.88 -0.85 15.39
CA LEU A 113 -10.82 -1.98 14.46
C LEU A 113 -9.51 -2.01 13.65
N ALA A 114 -8.77 -0.90 13.61
CA ALA A 114 -7.41 -0.82 13.11
C ALA A 114 -6.62 0.29 13.82
N ALA A 115 -5.29 0.18 13.83
CA ALA A 115 -4.42 1.20 14.39
C ALA A 115 -4.16 2.35 13.40
N CYS A 116 -4.16 2.04 12.11
CA CYS A 116 -3.81 2.98 11.04
C CYS A 116 -4.52 2.60 9.73
N VAL A 117 -4.94 3.61 8.97
CA VAL A 117 -5.41 3.48 7.58
C VAL A 117 -4.64 4.52 6.75
N ASN A 118 -4.02 4.10 5.64
CA ASN A 118 -3.61 5.03 4.59
C ASN A 118 -4.70 5.06 3.53
N ILE A 119 -4.90 6.20 2.88
CA ILE A 119 -5.80 6.34 1.74
C ILE A 119 -4.93 6.63 0.51
N VAL A 120 -5.09 5.86 -0.56
CA VAL A 120 -4.41 6.05 -1.85
C VAL A 120 -5.47 6.51 -2.86
N PRO A 121 -5.54 7.81 -3.19
CA PRO A 121 -6.58 8.36 -4.04
C PRO A 121 -6.30 8.14 -5.53
N GLY A 122 -7.37 8.07 -6.34
CA GLY A 122 -7.25 8.08 -7.80
C GLY A 122 -6.69 6.78 -8.39
N ILE A 123 -7.06 5.64 -7.81
CA ILE A 123 -6.82 4.34 -8.45
C ILE A 123 -7.87 4.09 -9.54
N GLN A 124 -7.55 3.21 -10.48
CA GLN A 124 -8.48 2.74 -11.50
C GLN A 124 -8.63 1.22 -11.36
N SER A 125 -9.86 0.76 -11.13
CA SER A 125 -10.19 -0.65 -10.94
C SER A 125 -10.80 -1.21 -12.21
N VAL A 126 -10.20 -2.28 -12.75
CA VAL A 126 -10.61 -2.91 -14.01
C VAL A 126 -11.01 -4.36 -13.76
N TYR A 127 -12.25 -4.72 -14.07
CA TYR A 127 -12.83 -6.02 -13.74
C TYR A 127 -13.91 -6.43 -14.74
N GLN A 128 -14.28 -7.71 -14.79
CA GLN A 128 -15.38 -8.19 -15.65
C GLN A 128 -16.70 -8.26 -14.87
N TRP A 129 -17.76 -7.68 -15.42
CA TRP A 129 -19.11 -7.71 -14.85
C TRP A 129 -20.17 -7.84 -15.94
N GLN A 130 -21.12 -8.75 -15.74
CA GLN A 130 -22.19 -9.07 -16.69
C GLN A 130 -21.71 -9.43 -18.12
N GLY A 131 -20.45 -9.84 -18.26
CA GLY A 131 -19.79 -10.20 -19.51
C GLY A 131 -18.86 -9.11 -20.06
N GLU A 132 -19.07 -7.85 -19.68
CA GLU A 132 -18.30 -6.69 -20.15
C GLU A 132 -17.13 -6.36 -19.21
N ILE A 133 -16.10 -5.67 -19.73
CA ILE A 133 -15.02 -5.12 -18.89
C ILE A 133 -15.44 -3.73 -18.41
N GLN A 134 -15.57 -3.58 -17.10
CA GLN A 134 -15.85 -2.32 -16.43
C GLN A 134 -14.55 -1.64 -16.00
N THR A 135 -14.60 -0.33 -15.76
CA THR A 135 -13.44 0.48 -15.37
C THR A 135 -13.88 1.67 -14.53
N ASP A 136 -13.70 1.57 -13.21
CA ASP A 136 -14.14 2.58 -12.25
C ASP A 136 -12.96 3.35 -11.64
N SER A 137 -13.26 4.56 -11.15
CA SER A 137 -12.33 5.42 -10.41
C SER A 137 -12.60 5.27 -8.91
N GLU A 138 -11.61 4.82 -8.15
CA GLU A 138 -11.75 4.50 -6.72
C GLU A 138 -10.63 5.13 -5.87
N GLU A 139 -10.69 4.92 -4.56
CA GLU A 139 -9.53 5.04 -3.66
C GLU A 139 -9.23 3.68 -2.99
N LEU A 140 -7.97 3.39 -2.67
CA LEU A 140 -7.56 2.19 -1.94
C LEU A 140 -7.25 2.53 -0.47
N LEU A 141 -7.91 1.84 0.45
CA LEU A 141 -7.62 1.88 1.89
C LEU A 141 -6.60 0.80 2.24
N ILE A 142 -5.46 1.19 2.83
CA ILE A 142 -4.41 0.29 3.33
C ILE A 142 -4.42 0.32 4.86
N ILE A 143 -5.16 -0.62 5.44
CA ILE A 143 -5.52 -0.73 6.85
C ILE A 143 -4.51 -1.64 7.58
N LYS A 144 -4.06 -1.29 8.80
CA LYS A 144 -3.13 -2.11 9.61
C LYS A 144 -3.79 -2.47 10.93
N THR A 145 -3.98 -3.77 11.18
CA THR A 145 -4.73 -4.25 12.35
C THR A 145 -4.26 -5.62 12.84
N ARG A 146 -4.81 -6.10 13.95
CA ARG A 146 -4.61 -7.45 14.47
C ARG A 146 -5.31 -8.46 13.57
N GLN A 147 -4.74 -9.66 13.44
CA GLN A 147 -5.39 -10.76 12.73
C GLN A 147 -6.73 -11.18 13.38
N SER A 148 -6.86 -11.03 14.71
CA SER A 148 -8.11 -11.31 15.44
C SER A 148 -9.30 -10.42 15.03
N LEU A 149 -9.03 -9.22 14.51
CA LEU A 149 -10.05 -8.23 14.18
C LEU A 149 -10.56 -8.31 12.74
N LEU A 150 -10.07 -9.25 11.93
CA LEU A 150 -10.42 -9.34 10.49
C LEU A 150 -11.93 -9.49 10.25
N GLU A 151 -12.62 -10.37 10.99
CA GLU A 151 -14.06 -10.57 10.81
C GLU A 151 -14.87 -9.35 11.27
N ALA A 152 -14.55 -8.77 12.42
CA ALA A 152 -15.18 -7.53 12.89
C ALA A 152 -14.94 -6.34 11.93
N LEU A 153 -13.76 -6.27 11.29
CA LEU A 153 -13.46 -5.29 10.26
C LEU A 153 -14.27 -5.53 8.98
N LYS A 154 -14.42 -6.79 8.53
CA LYS A 154 -15.26 -7.16 7.37
C LYS A 154 -16.73 -6.82 7.60
N GLU A 155 -17.26 -7.11 8.79
CA GLU A 155 -18.62 -6.75 9.19
C GLU A 155 -18.80 -5.23 9.20
N HIS A 156 -17.87 -4.49 9.80
CA HIS A 156 -17.90 -3.02 9.85
C HIS A 156 -17.83 -2.37 8.47
N VAL A 157 -16.93 -2.83 7.61
CA VAL A 157 -16.85 -2.37 6.21
C VAL A 157 -18.17 -2.65 5.51
N LYS A 158 -18.68 -3.88 5.55
CA LYS A 158 -19.96 -4.26 4.92
C LYS A 158 -21.15 -3.44 5.42
N ALA A 159 -21.18 -3.05 6.70
CA ALA A 159 -22.23 -2.22 7.28
C ALA A 159 -22.13 -0.73 6.87
N ASN A 160 -20.97 -0.27 6.36
CA ASN A 160 -20.68 1.13 6.07
C ASN A 160 -20.28 1.39 4.61
N HIS A 161 -20.35 0.39 3.72
CA HIS A 161 -19.96 0.49 2.31
C HIS A 161 -21.15 0.73 1.36
N GLU A 162 -20.87 1.27 0.18
CA GLU A 162 -21.88 1.54 -0.86
C GLU A 162 -22.17 0.30 -1.74
N TYR A 163 -21.16 -0.54 -1.97
CA TYR A 163 -21.30 -1.83 -2.68
C TYR A 163 -21.80 -2.93 -1.73
N GLU A 164 -22.69 -3.82 -2.18
CA GLU A 164 -23.17 -4.95 -1.36
C GLU A 164 -22.11 -6.04 -1.13
N VAL A 165 -21.08 -6.11 -1.99
CA VAL A 165 -19.92 -7.00 -1.89
C VAL A 165 -18.64 -6.15 -2.02
N PRO A 166 -18.18 -5.48 -0.94
CA PRO A 166 -16.92 -4.73 -0.95
C PRO A 166 -15.70 -5.66 -1.05
N GLU A 167 -14.62 -5.19 -1.66
CA GLU A 167 -13.31 -5.86 -1.52
C GLU A 167 -12.86 -5.75 -0.06
N VAL A 168 -12.54 -6.90 0.57
CA VAL A 168 -11.84 -6.94 1.86
C VAL A 168 -10.88 -8.13 1.86
N ILE A 169 -9.60 -7.87 1.55
CA ILE A 169 -8.55 -8.93 1.49
C ILE A 169 -7.40 -8.62 2.44
N SER A 170 -6.77 -9.66 3.02
CA SER A 170 -5.76 -9.52 4.07
C SER A 170 -4.42 -10.18 3.74
N LEU A 171 -3.32 -9.48 4.02
CA LEU A 171 -1.94 -9.94 3.87
C LEU A 171 -1.25 -10.00 5.26
N PRO A 172 -0.52 -11.08 5.60
CA PRO A 172 0.13 -11.23 6.90
C PRO A 172 1.37 -10.33 7.05
N ILE A 173 1.50 -9.68 8.20
CA ILE A 173 2.72 -8.93 8.58
C ILE A 173 3.67 -9.91 9.29
N THR A 174 4.74 -10.30 8.59
CA THR A 174 5.73 -11.28 9.07
C THR A 174 6.86 -10.68 9.91
N GLY A 175 6.96 -9.35 9.98
CA GLY A 175 7.97 -8.63 10.74
C GLY A 175 7.84 -7.11 10.57
N GLY A 176 8.70 -6.35 11.26
CA GLY A 176 8.73 -4.89 11.21
C GLY A 176 9.41 -4.27 12.42
N SER A 177 9.24 -2.96 12.61
CA SER A 177 9.67 -2.25 13.81
C SER A 177 8.86 -2.73 15.02
N ILE A 178 9.54 -3.28 16.04
CA ILE A 178 8.86 -3.82 17.23
C ILE A 178 8.01 -2.73 17.93
N PRO A 179 8.50 -1.50 18.23
CA PRO A 179 7.68 -0.43 18.79
C PRO A 179 6.44 -0.07 17.96
N TYR A 180 6.48 -0.24 16.62
CA TYR A 180 5.30 -0.01 15.77
C TYR A 180 4.26 -1.13 15.91
N LEU A 181 4.70 -2.38 16.06
CA LEU A 181 3.82 -3.54 16.27
C LEU A 181 3.24 -3.58 17.69
N GLU A 182 3.99 -3.11 18.69
CA GLU A 182 3.49 -2.85 20.04
C GLU A 182 2.44 -1.72 20.04
N TRP A 183 2.73 -0.60 19.35
CA TRP A 183 1.77 0.49 19.16
C TRP A 183 0.50 0.04 18.41
N LEU A 184 0.62 -0.80 17.39
CA LEU A 184 -0.50 -1.37 16.63
C LEU A 184 -1.41 -2.18 17.57
N LYS A 185 -0.85 -3.06 18.41
CA LYS A 185 -1.58 -3.80 19.44
C LYS A 185 -2.30 -2.85 20.40
N ASN A 186 -1.58 -1.87 20.96
CA ASN A 186 -2.10 -0.97 21.99
C ASN A 186 -3.16 0.02 21.46
N SER A 187 -3.17 0.30 20.15
CA SER A 187 -4.14 1.18 19.50
C SER A 187 -5.43 0.46 19.07
N THR A 188 -5.41 -0.87 19.00
CA THR A 188 -6.55 -1.72 18.61
C THR A 188 -7.22 -2.35 19.82
N ARG A 189 -8.51 -2.69 19.69
CA ARG A 189 -9.20 -3.51 20.71
C ARG A 189 -8.72 -4.95 20.68
N ASP A 190 -9.00 -5.71 21.72
CA ASP A 190 -8.61 -7.12 21.82
C ASP A 190 -9.45 -8.05 20.93
#